data_AF-A0A2S6HTY2-F1
#
_entry.id   AF-A0A2S6HTY2-F1
#
_cell.length_a   1.000
_cell.length_b   1.000
_cell.length_c   1.000
_cell.angle_alpha   90.00
_cell.angle_beta   90.00
_cell.angle_gamma   90.00
#
_symmetry.space_group_name_H-M   'P 1'
#
loop_
_entity.id
_entity.type
_entity.pdbx_description
1 polymer ?
#
loop_
_entity_poly.entity_id
_entity_poly.type
_entity_poly.pdbx_seq_one_letter_code
_entity_poly.pdbx_strand_id
1 'polypeptide(L)' 'MEYVPEVLLTGTVYNNRCEAVEGAVVRVIAVASLTKKDLGYVMTNQFGEFAIVVEKNPQINYQFDIYEPVLTS' A
#
# COMPACT_ATOMS: atom_id res chain seq x y z
N MET A 1 -4.86 -26.21 -10.67
CA MET A 1 -4.40 -24.91 -10.13
C MET A 1 -4.78 -24.89 -8.67
N GLU A 2 -3.80 -24.75 -7.78
CA GLU A 2 -4.11 -24.48 -6.37
C GLU A 2 -4.63 -23.03 -6.26
N TYR A 3 -5.74 -22.86 -5.55
CA TYR A 3 -6.30 -21.55 -5.25
C TYR A 3 -5.48 -20.92 -4.12
N VAL A 4 -4.79 -19.84 -4.42
CA VAL A 4 -4.14 -19.01 -3.39
C VAL A 4 -5.15 -17.96 -2.96
N PRO A 5 -5.65 -17.97 -1.71
CA PRO A 5 -6.58 -16.95 -1.25
C PRO A 5 -5.92 -15.57 -1.31
N GLU A 6 -6.70 -14.55 -1.62
CA GLU A 6 -6.25 -13.17 -1.70
C GLU A 6 -6.76 -12.35 -0.50
N VAL A 7 -6.08 -11.23 -0.21
CA VAL A 7 -6.55 -10.20 0.73
C VAL A 7 -6.52 -8.84 0.07
N LEU A 8 -7.51 -8.01 0.41
CA LEU A 8 -7.58 -6.62 0.00
C LEU A 8 -6.97 -5.75 1.10
N LEU A 9 -5.92 -4.99 0.74
CA LEU A 9 -5.31 -3.98 1.58
C LEU A 9 -5.81 -2.61 1.13
N THR A 10 -6.35 -1.83 2.06
CA THR A 10 -6.91 -0.50 1.79
C THR A 10 -6.44 0.51 2.81
N GLY A 11 -6.44 1.78 2.44
CA GLY A 11 -6.20 2.88 3.37
C GLY A 11 -6.45 4.24 2.73
N THR A 12 -6.33 5.29 3.55
CA THR A 12 -6.44 6.68 3.12
C THR A 12 -5.22 7.45 3.61
N VAL A 13 -4.61 8.22 2.73
CA VAL A 13 -3.44 9.05 3.02
C VAL A 13 -3.87 10.50 3.20
N TYR A 14 -3.49 11.07 4.34
CA TYR A 14 -3.70 12.48 4.66
C TYR A 14 -2.37 13.19 4.87
N ASN A 15 -2.31 14.48 4.52
CA ASN A 15 -1.19 15.33 4.87
C ASN A 15 -1.26 15.79 6.35
N ASN A 16 -0.30 16.61 6.78
CA ASN A 16 -0.26 17.14 8.15
C ASN A 16 -1.39 18.12 8.49
N ARG A 17 -2.24 18.50 7.53
CA ARG A 17 -3.45 19.33 7.69
C ARG A 17 -4.73 18.49 7.71
N CYS A 18 -4.61 17.17 7.72
CA CYS A 18 -5.73 16.23 7.58
C CYS A 18 -6.47 16.36 6.23
N GLU A 19 -5.79 16.82 5.18
CA GLU A 19 -6.34 16.87 3.82
C GLU A 19 -5.92 15.62 3.05
N ALA A 20 -6.83 15.08 2.23
CA ALA A 20 -6.56 13.91 1.40
C ALA A 20 -5.45 14.20 0.38
N VAL A 21 -4.52 13.25 0.20
CA VAL A 21 -3.40 13.39 -0.73
C VAL A 21 -3.65 12.54 -1.97
N GLU A 22 -3.95 13.18 -3.09
CA GLU A 22 -4.00 12.53 -4.41
C GLU A 22 -2.60 12.22 -4.94
N GLY A 23 -2.43 11.05 -5.57
CA GLY A 23 -1.18 10.69 -6.24
C GLY A 23 -0.03 10.31 -5.30
N ALA A 24 -0.28 10.14 -4.00
CA ALA A 24 0.72 9.59 -3.08
C ALA A 24 1.03 8.15 -3.48
N VAL A 25 2.32 7.79 -3.48
CA VAL A 25 2.76 6.43 -3.80
C VAL A 25 2.83 5.64 -2.50
N VAL A 26 2.08 4.55 -2.43
CA VAL A 26 2.12 3.58 -1.32
C VAL A 26 2.87 2.34 -1.80
N ARG A 27 4.04 2.10 -1.23
CA ARG A 27 4.80 0.85 -1.41
C ARG A 27 4.34 -0.16 -0.37
N VAL A 28 3.97 -1.36 -0.82
CA VAL A 28 3.53 -2.45 0.05
C VAL A 28 4.63 -3.48 0.20
N ILE A 29 5.00 -3.76 1.44
CA ILE A 29 6.08 -4.69 1.78
C ILE A 29 5.52 -5.79 2.69
N ALA A 30 5.73 -7.05 2.31
CA ALA A 30 5.54 -8.19 3.20
C ALA A 30 6.76 -8.33 4.13
N VAL A 31 6.53 -8.41 5.43
CA VAL A 31 7.56 -8.63 6.44
C VAL A 31 7.30 -9.97 7.12
N ALA A 32 8.25 -10.91 6.99
CA ALA A 32 8.20 -12.25 7.57
C ALA A 32 9.51 -12.54 8.30
N SER A 33 9.47 -12.74 9.63
CA SER A 33 10.61 -13.04 10.53
C SER A 33 11.92 -12.28 10.26
N LEU A 34 12.69 -12.66 9.23
CA LEU A 34 13.99 -12.10 8.86
C LEU A 34 14.05 -11.56 7.42
N THR A 35 12.93 -11.56 6.70
CA THR A 35 12.84 -11.22 5.28
C THR A 35 11.80 -10.14 5.03
N LYS A 36 12.12 -9.27 4.07
CA LYS A 36 11.19 -8.29 3.50
C LYS A 36 11.05 -8.57 2.02
N LYS A 37 9.82 -8.56 1.50
CA LYS A 37 9.53 -8.74 0.08
C LYS A 37 8.63 -7.62 -0.39
N ASP A 38 9.02 -6.96 -1.48
CA ASP A 38 8.16 -5.99 -2.16
C ASP A 38 6.97 -6.71 -2.82
N LEU A 39 5.77 -6.25 -2.47
CA LEU A 39 4.53 -6.75 -3.08
C LEU A 39 4.04 -5.84 -4.22
N GLY A 40 4.46 -4.58 -4.23
CA GLY A 40 4.16 -3.64 -5.31
C GLY A 40 3.92 -2.22 -4.82
N TYR A 41 3.37 -1.41 -5.72
CA TYR A 41 3.07 0.01 -5.52
C TYR A 41 1.63 0.30 -5.95
N VAL A 42 0.97 1.21 -5.24
CA VAL A 42 -0.34 1.75 -5.60
C VAL A 42 -0.33 3.27 -5.39
N MET A 43 -1.02 4.00 -6.25
CA MET A 43 -1.21 5.44 -6.10
C MET A 43 -2.58 5.73 -5.49
N THR A 44 -2.67 6.75 -4.65
CA THR A 44 -3.94 7.21 -4.10
C THR A 44 -4.76 7.97 -5.15
N ASN A 45 -6.09 7.83 -5.07
CA ASN A 45 -7.04 8.58 -5.89
C ASN A 45 -7.23 10.03 -5.39
N GLN A 46 -8.11 10.80 -6.03
CA GLN A 46 -8.49 12.17 -5.64
C GLN A 46 -9.04 12.32 -4.20
N PHE A 47 -9.45 11.22 -3.57
CA PHE A 47 -9.92 11.17 -2.18
C PHE A 47 -8.83 10.67 -1.21
N GLY A 48 -7.60 10.49 -1.67
CA GLY A 48 -6.48 9.98 -0.88
C GLY A 48 -6.55 8.48 -0.62
N GLU A 49 -7.49 7.75 -1.25
CA GLU A 49 -7.73 6.34 -1.00
C GLU A 49 -6.89 5.46 -1.90
N PHE A 50 -6.47 4.31 -1.39
CA PHE A 50 -5.85 3.25 -2.17
C PHE A 50 -6.47 1.88 -1.85
N ALA A 51 -6.39 0.97 -2.81
CA ALA A 51 -6.77 -0.42 -2.66
C ALA A 51 -5.83 -1.30 -3.50
N ILE A 52 -5.32 -2.38 -2.91
CA ILE A 52 -4.44 -3.33 -3.59
C ILE A 52 -4.70 -4.75 -3.11
N VAL A 53 -4.75 -5.69 -4.05
CA VAL A 53 -4.95 -7.11 -3.77
C VAL A 53 -3.59 -7.79 -3.71
N VAL A 54 -3.37 -8.60 -2.68
CA VAL A 54 -2.15 -9.40 -2.52
C VAL A 54 -2.48 -10.83 -2.11
N GLU A 55 -1.58 -11.77 -2.39
CA GLU A 55 -1.71 -13.14 -1.92
C GLU A 55 -1.76 -13.19 -0.38
N LYS A 56 -2.74 -13.92 0.16
CA LYS A 56 -2.89 -14.09 1.60
C LYS A 56 -1.76 -14.96 2.14
N ASN A 57 -1.02 -14.43 3.10
CA ASN A 57 -0.09 -15.21 3.90
C ASN A 57 -0.34 -14.92 5.39
N PRO A 58 -0.70 -15.92 6.22
CA PRO A 58 -0.99 -15.71 7.63
C PRO A 58 0.24 -15.45 8.50
N GLN A 59 1.46 -15.61 7.95
CA GLN A 59 2.71 -15.47 8.68
C GLN A 59 3.45 -14.15 8.38
N ILE A 60 2.81 -13.22 7.68
CA ILE A 60 3.42 -11.93 7.34
C ILE A 60 2.68 -10.78 7.99
N ASN A 61 3.43 -9.73 8.30
CA ASN A 61 2.88 -8.40 8.54
C ASN A 61 3.06 -7.57 7.27
N TYR A 62 2.13 -6.65 7.02
CA TYR A 62 2.26 -5.68 5.94
C TYR A 62 2.84 -4.37 6.48
N GLN A 63 3.81 -3.82 5.78
CA GLN A 63 4.36 -2.49 6.00
C GLN A 63 3.98 -1.62 4.79
N PHE A 64 3.53 -0.40 5.05
CA PHE A 64 3.27 0.61 4.04
C PHE A 64 4.28 1.74 4.16
N ASP A 65 5.09 1.93 3.13
CA ASP A 65 5.92 3.13 2.99
C ASP A 65 5.19 4.11 2.08
N ILE A 66 4.95 5.33 2.55
CA ILE A 66 4.18 6.35 1.86
C ILE A 66 5.12 7.46 1.40
N TYR A 67 5.06 7.79 0.12
CA TYR A 67 5.84 8.87 -0.49
C TYR A 67 4.88 9.94 -1.00
N GLU A 68 5.19 11.20 -0.69
CA GLU A 68 4.46 12.33 -1.25
C GLU A 68 4.56 12.34 -2.79
N PRO A 69 3.53 12.82 -3.50
CA PRO A 69 3.58 12.95 -4.95
C PRO A 69 4.74 13.87 -5.34
N VAL A 70 5.52 13.49 -6.34
CA VAL A 70 6.47 14.42 -6.96
C VAL A 70 5.64 15.38 -7.81
N LEU A 71 5.29 16.52 -7.24
CA LEU A 71 4.69 17.62 -8.00
C LEU A 71 5.73 18.10 -9.02
N THR A 72 5.56 17.72 -10.29
CA THR A 72 6.20 18.44 -11.40
C THR A 72 5.36 19.70 -11.63
N SER A 73 5.80 20.80 -11.02
CA SER A 73 5.39 22.17 -11.38
C SER A 73 5.78 22.50 -12.81
#